data_AF-A0A366ZRR2-F1
#
_entry.id   AF-A0A366ZRR2-F1
#
_cell.length_a   1.000
_cell.length_b   1.000
_cell.length_c   1.000
_cell.angle_alpha   90.00
_cell.angle_beta   90.00
_cell.angle_gamma   90.00
#
_symmetry.space_group_name_H-M   'P 1'
#
loop_
_entity.id
_entity.type
_entity.pdbx_description
1 polymer ?
#
loop_
_entity_poly.entity_id
_entity_poly.type
_entity_poly.pdbx_seq_one_letter_code
_entity_poly.pdbx_strand_id
1 'polypeptide(L)' 'MVITSGRVLAECRARRSIVEARQRLAASMTDEGPLAMGDDTAHLQTLDWVLKRLAAPYVDHPDYRWEWRP' A
#
# COMPACT_ATOMS: atom_id res chain seq x y z
N MET A 1 -12.67 23.66 -5.35
CA MET A 1 -12.30 22.98 -4.08
C MET A 1 -10.91 23.47 -3.71
N VAL A 2 -10.77 24.29 -2.67
CA VAL A 2 -9.44 24.78 -2.25
C VAL A 2 -8.73 23.65 -1.50
N ILE A 3 -7.66 23.12 -2.07
CA ILE A 3 -6.83 22.13 -1.41
C ILE A 3 -6.00 22.86 -0.35
N THR A 4 -6.32 22.64 0.92
CA THR A 4 -5.55 23.20 2.03
C THR A 4 -4.32 22.34 2.29
N SER A 5 -3.20 22.95 2.71
CA SER A 5 -1.98 22.20 3.06
C SER A 5 -2.24 21.11 4.10
N GLY A 6 -3.17 21.34 5.03
CA GLY A 6 -3.60 20.33 6.01
C GLY A 6 -4.24 19.09 5.38
N ARG A 7 -5.06 19.25 4.34
CA ARG A 7 -5.66 18.12 3.61
C ARG A 7 -4.61 17.29 2.89
N VAL A 8 -3.65 17.95 2.22
CA VAL A 8 -2.55 17.26 1.52
C VAL A 8 -1.71 16.45 2.50
N LEU A 9 -1.36 17.03 3.65
CA LEU A 9 -0.58 16.32 4.67
C LEU A 9 -1.35 15.13 5.27
N ALA A 10 -2.66 15.28 5.49
CA ALA A 10 -3.50 14.19 5.96
C ALA A 10 -3.55 13.04 4.94
N GLU A 11 -3.67 13.35 3.66
CA GLU A 11 -3.65 12.36 2.57
C GLU A 11 -2.29 11.66 2.46
N CYS A 12 -1.19 12.42 2.52
CA CYS A 12 0.16 11.86 2.56
C CYS A 12 0.37 10.94 3.76
N ARG A 13 -0.12 11.32 4.95
CA ARG A 13 -0.05 10.48 6.15
C ARG A 13 -0.86 9.20 5.97
N ALA A 14 -2.07 9.28 5.43
CA ALA A 14 -2.90 8.10 5.18
C ALA A 14 -2.22 7.13 4.21
N ARG A 15 -1.73 7.62 3.06
CA ARG A 15 -1.01 6.80 2.08
C ARG A 15 0.25 6.16 2.68
N ARG A 16 1.01 6.91 3.49
CA ARG A 16 2.18 6.39 4.19
C ARG A 16 1.83 5.24 5.15
N SER A 17 0.75 5.40 5.93
CA SER A 17 0.32 4.33 6.86
C SER A 17 -0.08 3.03 6.15
N ILE A 18 -0.62 3.10 4.93
CA ILE A 18 -0.96 1.91 4.13
C ILE A 18 0.31 1.18 3.68
N VAL A 19 1.30 1.92 3.18
CA VAL A 19 2.61 1.34 2.80
C VAL A 19 3.28 0.68 4.00
N GLU A 20 3.31 1.35 5.15
CA GLU A 20 3.89 0.83 6.39
C GLU A 20 3.13 -0.41 6.92
N ALA A 21 1.80 -0.44 6.81
CA ALA A 21 1.01 -1.61 7.20
C ALA A 21 1.36 -2.83 6.33
N ARG A 22 1.46 -2.64 5.01
CA ARG A 22 1.85 -3.72 4.07
C ARG A 22 3.25 -4.22 4.35
N GLN A 23 4.20 -3.32 4.61
CA GLN A 23 5.59 -3.69 4.92
C GLN A 23 5.69 -4.49 6.22
N ARG A 24 4.98 -4.07 7.28
CA ARG A 24 4.95 -4.79 8.56
C ARG A 24 4.37 -6.19 8.41
N LEU A 25 3.27 -6.33 7.69
CA LEU A 25 2.62 -7.63 7.48
C LEU A 25 3.45 -8.57 6.60
N ALA A 26 4.13 -8.03 5.57
CA ALA A 26 5.03 -8.83 4.75
C ALA A 26 6.25 -9.32 5.56
N ALA A 27 6.74 -8.49 6.49
CA ALA A 27 7.83 -8.87 7.38
C ALA A 27 7.39 -9.95 8.39
N SER A 28 6.21 -9.84 9.00
CA SER A 28 5.71 -10.86 9.94
C SER A 28 5.50 -12.21 9.27
N MET A 29 4.98 -12.25 8.04
CA MET A 29 4.82 -13.51 7.30
C MET A 29 6.14 -14.21 6.94
N THR A 30 7.27 -13.49 6.95
CA THR A 30 8.59 -14.09 6.72
C THR A 30 9.14 -14.73 8.00
N ASP A 31 8.70 -14.25 9.16
CA ASP A 31 9.19 -14.64 10.49
C ASP A 31 8.30 -15.71 11.16
N GLU A 32 7.00 -15.69 10.87
CA GLU A 32 6.01 -16.59 11.46
C GLU A 32 5.75 -17.84 10.59
N GLY A 33 5.80 -19.02 11.22
CA GLY A 33 5.58 -20.31 10.55
C GLY A 33 4.16 -20.50 9.97
N PRO A 34 3.92 -21.60 9.23
CA PRO A 34 2.75 -21.78 8.35
C PRO A 34 1.35 -21.74 9.00
N LEU A 35 1.23 -21.64 10.32
CA LEU A 35 -0.03 -21.69 11.06
C LEU A 35 -0.73 -20.33 11.22
N ALA A 36 -0.06 -19.20 10.98
CA ALA A 36 -0.63 -17.85 11.05
C ALA A 36 -1.07 -17.26 9.69
N MET A 37 -0.84 -17.98 8.58
CA MET A 37 -0.85 -17.40 7.23
C MET A 37 -2.23 -17.03 6.66
N GLY A 38 -3.34 -17.57 7.16
CA GLY A 38 -4.65 -17.45 6.49
C GLY A 38 -5.17 -16.01 6.38
N ASP A 39 -5.28 -15.32 7.52
CA ASP A 39 -5.84 -13.97 7.59
C ASP A 39 -4.85 -12.91 7.07
N ASP A 40 -3.57 -13.08 7.43
CA ASP A 40 -2.46 -12.21 7.01
C ASP A 40 -2.26 -12.23 5.49
N THR A 41 -2.43 -13.38 4.83
CA THR A 41 -2.35 -13.46 3.36
C THR A 41 -3.48 -12.67 2.70
N ALA A 42 -4.72 -12.76 3.20
CA ALA A 42 -5.85 -12.01 2.65
C ALA A 42 -5.69 -10.50 2.84
N HIS A 43 -5.17 -10.09 4.00
CA HIS A 43 -4.84 -8.70 4.27
C HIS A 43 -3.71 -8.16 3.37
N LEU A 44 -2.65 -8.94 3.13
CA LEU A 44 -1.60 -8.56 2.18
C LEU A 44 -2.14 -8.35 0.76
N GLN A 45 -2.97 -9.28 0.27
CA GLN A 45 -3.57 -9.17 -1.06
C GLN A 45 -4.44 -7.92 -1.18
N THR A 46 -5.21 -7.61 -0.13
CA THR A 46 -6.03 -6.39 -0.07
C THR A 46 -5.16 -5.13 -0.13
N LEU A 47 -4.09 -5.10 0.65
CA LEU A 47 -3.16 -3.96 0.68
C LEU A 47 -2.44 -3.79 -0.67
N ASP A 48 -2.01 -4.87 -1.30
CA ASP A 48 -1.38 -4.83 -2.63
C ASP A 48 -2.35 -4.29 -3.69
N TRP A 49 -3.62 -4.71 -3.65
CA TRP A 49 -4.65 -4.17 -4.54
C TRP A 49 -4.88 -2.67 -4.33
N VAL A 50 -4.98 -2.22 -3.07
CA VAL A 50 -5.14 -0.80 -2.74
C VAL A 50 -3.94 0.01 -3.21
N LEU A 51 -2.71 -0.47 -3.01
CA LEU A 51 -1.49 0.21 -3.45
C LEU A 51 -1.43 0.36 -4.97
N LYS A 52 -1.76 -0.69 -5.73
CA LYS A 52 -1.87 -0.62 -7.20
C LYS A 52 -2.91 0.40 -7.65
N ARG A 53 -4.05 0.48 -6.97
CA ARG A 53 -5.09 1.46 -7.28
C ARG A 53 -4.66 2.90 -6.98
N LEU A 54 -3.94 3.12 -5.89
CA LEU A 54 -3.36 4.42 -5.53
C LEU A 54 -2.21 4.82 -6.49
N ALA A 55 -1.51 3.86 -7.07
CA ALA A 55 -0.45 4.09 -8.04
C ALA A 55 -0.97 4.39 -9.46
N ALA A 56 -2.20 3.97 -9.79
CA ALA A 56 -2.77 4.12 -11.14
C ALA A 56 -2.69 5.53 -11.75
N PRO A 57 -2.90 6.64 -11.00
CA PRO A 57 -2.76 8.00 -11.55
C PRO A 57 -1.33 8.36 -11.97
N TYR A 58 -0.34 7.60 -11.54
CA TYR A 58 1.09 7.83 -11.81
C TYR A 58 1.61 6.97 -12.98
N VAL A 59 0.75 6.34 -13.78
CA VAL A 59 1.16 5.41 -14.85
C VAL A 59 2.13 6.00 -15.87
N ASP A 60 2.02 7.31 -16.12
CA ASP A 60 2.88 8.05 -17.07
C ASP A 60 4.12 8.66 -16.40
N HIS A 61 4.35 8.41 -15.10
CA HIS A 61 5.49 8.92 -14.37
C HIS A 61 6.77 8.12 -14.73
N PRO A 62 7.95 8.75 -14.90
CA PRO A 62 9.18 8.04 -15.28
C PRO A 62 9.61 6.97 -14.27
N ASP A 63 9.32 7.19 -12.98
CA ASP A 63 9.60 6.21 -11.92
C ASP A 63 8.51 5.14 -11.74
N TYR A 64 7.46 5.16 -12.58
CA TYR A 64 6.39 4.17 -12.50
C TYR A 64 6.90 2.79 -12.90
N ARG A 65 6.64 1.80 -12.06
CA ARG A 65 7.01 0.40 -12.34
C ARG A 65 5.80 -0.38 -12.85
N TRP A 66 6.00 -1.20 -13.87
CA TRP A 66 4.94 -2.02 -14.48
C TRP A 66 4.28 -2.99 -13.47
N GLU A 67 5.03 -3.43 -12.44
CA GLU A 67 4.55 -4.25 -11.33
C GLU A 67 3.44 -3.58 -10.51
N TRP A 68 3.35 -2.25 -10.54
CA TRP A 68 2.34 -1.47 -9.84
C TRP A 68 1.04 -1.32 -10.63
N ARG A 69 0.96 -1.91 -11.84
CA ARG A 69 -0.30 -1.97 -12.57
C ARG A 69 -1.28 -2.89 -11.84
N PRO A 70 -2.57 -2.49 -11.72
CA PRO A 70 -3.64 -3.34 -11.22
C PRO A 70 -3.59 -4.74 -11.81
#